data_AF-A0AAV9E4E5-F1
#
_entry.id   AF-A0AAV9E4E5-F1
#
_cell.length_a   1.000
_cell.length_b   1.000
_cell.length_c   1.000
_cell.angle_alpha   90.00
_cell.angle_beta   90.00
_cell.angle_gamma   90.00
#
_symmetry.space_group_name_H-M   'P 1'
#
loop_
_entity.id
_entity.type
_entity.pdbx_description
1 polymer ?
#
loop_
_entity_poly.entity_id
_entity_poly.type
_entity_poly.pdbx_seq_one_letter_code
_entity_poly.pdbx_strand_id
1 'polypeptide(L)'
;MKVLISALFKTTEAIAQEILNEKGVDVISYLKKWWADLCNSYLVEAKWYHSGYTPSFDEYWNNGWISISNPLIMVHAYFYVTKETTNEALDDLMNYNGIIRWSSMIFRLIDDLGTSKHELERGDVLKAIKCYMLEKGVSELLST
;
A
#
# COMPACT_ATOMS: atom_id res chain seq x y z
N MET A 1 -11.35 -17.77 1.35
CA MET A 1 -10.13 -17.39 0.60
C MET A 1 -10.15 -17.73 -0.88
N LYS A 2 -10.39 -18.98 -1.33
CA LYS A 2 -10.36 -19.35 -2.77
C LYS A 2 -11.21 -18.45 -3.69
N VAL A 3 -12.43 -18.10 -3.27
CA VAL A 3 -13.33 -17.22 -4.04
C VAL A 3 -12.74 -15.82 -4.21
N LEU A 4 -12.25 -15.21 -3.14
CA LEU A 4 -11.65 -13.88 -3.17
C LEU A 4 -10.39 -13.83 -4.03
N ILE A 5 -9.50 -14.81 -3.87
CA ILE A 5 -8.28 -14.93 -4.68
C ILE A 5 -8.65 -15.10 -6.16
N SER A 6 -9.65 -15.94 -6.47
CA SER A 6 -10.11 -16.10 -7.84
C SER A 6 -10.70 -14.82 -8.42
N ALA A 7 -11.49 -14.08 -7.65
CA ALA A 7 -12.03 -12.79 -8.07
C ALA A 7 -10.91 -11.79 -8.34
N LEU A 8 -9.92 -11.71 -7.45
CA LEU A 8 -8.75 -10.85 -7.59
C LEU A 8 -7.98 -11.12 -8.90
N PHE A 9 -7.66 -12.38 -9.17
CA PHE A 9 -6.95 -12.76 -10.39
C PHE A 9 -7.77 -12.44 -11.64
N LYS A 10 -9.06 -12.80 -11.66
CA LYS A 10 -9.94 -12.53 -12.81
C LYS A 10 -10.09 -11.05 -13.08
N THR A 11 -10.29 -10.24 -12.05
CA THR A 11 -10.38 -8.78 -12.19
C THR A 11 -9.06 -8.20 -12.71
N THR A 12 -7.92 -8.66 -12.18
CA THR A 12 -6.60 -8.19 -12.62
C THR A 12 -6.33 -8.56 -14.07
N GLU A 13 -6.67 -9.77 -14.49
CA GLU A 13 -6.55 -10.23 -15.88
C GLU A 13 -7.47 -9.44 -16.81
N ALA A 14 -8.71 -9.17 -16.39
CA ALA A 14 -9.64 -8.35 -17.16
C ALA A 14 -9.13 -6.92 -17.38
N ILE A 15 -8.61 -6.28 -16.32
CA ILE A 15 -8.00 -4.94 -16.41
C ILE A 15 -6.78 -4.96 -17.34
N ALA A 16 -5.88 -5.94 -17.20
CA ALA A 16 -4.72 -6.04 -18.07
C ALA A 16 -5.11 -6.24 -19.54
N GLN A 17 -6.13 -7.05 -19.80
CA GLN A 17 -6.63 -7.27 -21.15
C GLN A 17 -7.27 -6.01 -21.75
N GLU A 18 -8.02 -5.25 -20.95
CA GLU A 18 -8.58 -3.95 -21.35
C GLU A 18 -7.46 -2.97 -21.74
N ILE A 19 -6.44 -2.83 -20.90
CA ILE A 19 -5.29 -1.96 -21.17
C ILE A 19 -4.52 -2.41 -22.42
N LEU A 20 -4.34 -3.72 -22.61
CA LEU A 20 -3.71 -4.26 -23.82
C LEU A 20 -4.52 -3.92 -25.08
N ASN A 21 -5.85 -4.02 -25.02
CA ASN A 21 -6.71 -3.73 -26.16
C ASN A 21 -6.73 -2.23 -26.50
N GLU A 22 -6.75 -1.36 -25.48
CA GLU A 22 -6.85 0.09 -25.68
C GLU A 22 -5.51 0.74 -26.01
N LYS A 23 -4.42 0.24 -25.41
CA LYS A 23 -3.09 0.86 -25.46
C LYS A 23 -2.03 0.04 -26.17
N GLY A 24 -2.28 -1.24 -26.43
CA GLY A 24 -1.29 -2.14 -27.02
C GLY A 24 -0.16 -2.54 -26.07
N VAL A 25 -0.32 -2.33 -24.76
CA VAL A 25 0.71 -2.60 -23.74
C VAL A 25 0.25 -3.69 -22.78
N ASP A 26 1.04 -4.76 -22.65
CA ASP A 26 0.78 -5.83 -21.69
C ASP A 26 1.31 -5.45 -20.30
N VAL A 27 0.40 -5.27 -19.35
CA VAL A 27 0.70 -4.82 -17.99
C VAL A 27 0.47 -5.90 -16.92
N ILE A 28 0.16 -7.14 -17.31
CA ILE A 28 -0.25 -8.19 -16.36
C ILE A 28 0.84 -8.52 -15.32
N SER A 29 2.11 -8.53 -15.74
CA SER A 29 3.25 -8.78 -14.85
C SER A 29 3.41 -7.67 -13.81
N TYR A 30 3.21 -6.43 -14.23
CA TYR A 30 3.27 -5.23 -13.39
C TYR A 30 2.17 -5.27 -12.32
N LEU A 31 0.91 -5.47 -12.74
CA LEU A 31 -0.23 -5.58 -11.81
C LEU A 31 -0.06 -6.72 -10.81
N LYS A 32 0.43 -7.89 -11.25
CA LYS A 32 0.70 -9.03 -10.36
C LYS A 32 1.75 -8.69 -9.30
N LYS A 33 2.82 -7.97 -9.65
CA LYS A 33 3.82 -7.54 -8.68
C LYS A 33 3.23 -6.56 -7.65
N TRP A 34 2.48 -5.54 -8.06
CA TRP A 34 1.91 -4.60 -7.08
C TRP A 34 0.90 -5.25 -6.13
N TRP A 35 0.11 -6.22 -6.62
CA TRP A 35 -0.72 -7.05 -5.73
C TRP A 35 0.11 -7.88 -4.77
N ALA A 36 1.20 -8.50 -5.23
CA ALA A 36 2.09 -9.28 -4.38
C ALA A 36 2.74 -8.40 -3.30
N ASP A 37 3.19 -7.19 -3.66
CA ASP A 37 3.79 -6.23 -2.73
C ASP A 37 2.79 -5.81 -1.65
N LEU A 38 1.52 -5.54 -2.02
CA LEU A 38 0.45 -5.25 -1.07
C LEU A 38 0.11 -6.44 -0.15
N CYS A 39 0.00 -7.65 -0.71
CA CYS A 39 -0.26 -8.84 0.11
C CYS A 39 0.90 -9.14 1.07
N ASN A 40 2.14 -8.90 0.64
CA ASN A 40 3.31 -9.07 1.48
C ASN A 40 3.33 -8.05 2.63
N SER A 41 2.96 -6.78 2.37
CA SER A 41 2.91 -5.77 3.43
C SER A 41 1.80 -6.04 4.45
N TYR A 42 0.63 -6.54 4.01
CA TYR A 42 -0.40 -7.04 4.93
C TYR A 42 0.07 -8.24 5.74
N LEU A 43 0.84 -9.14 5.15
CA LEU A 43 1.39 -10.29 5.87
C LEU A 43 2.39 -9.85 6.95
N VAL A 44 3.17 -8.80 6.70
CA VAL A 44 4.08 -8.22 7.69
C VAL A 44 3.28 -7.67 8.89
N GLU A 45 2.24 -6.87 8.66
CA GLU A 45 1.37 -6.37 9.74
C GLU A 45 0.68 -7.50 10.50
N ALA A 46 0.16 -8.50 9.79
CA ALA A 46 -0.45 -9.67 10.43
C ALA A 46 0.55 -10.44 11.32
N LYS A 47 1.82 -10.55 10.90
CA LYS A 47 2.88 -11.15 11.72
C LYS A 47 3.16 -10.32 12.97
N TRP A 48 3.23 -8.99 12.86
CA TRP A 48 3.41 -8.11 14.01
C TRP A 48 2.26 -8.29 15.01
N TYR A 49 1.02 -8.24 14.52
CA TYR A 49 -0.20 -8.46 15.31
C TYR A 49 -0.16 -9.80 16.05
N HIS A 50 0.02 -10.91 15.33
CA HIS A 50 -0.08 -12.25 15.92
C HIS A 50 1.08 -12.62 16.84
N SER A 51 2.25 -12.01 16.67
CA SER A 51 3.40 -12.23 17.55
C SER A 51 3.42 -11.28 18.75
N GLY A 52 2.56 -10.26 18.78
CA GLY A 52 2.64 -9.17 19.75
C GLY A 52 3.89 -8.30 19.58
N TYR A 53 4.54 -8.35 18.41
CA TYR A 53 5.71 -7.55 18.12
C TYR A 53 5.29 -6.10 17.88
N THR A 54 6.00 -5.19 18.56
CA THR A 54 5.85 -3.75 18.35
C THR A 54 6.93 -3.27 17.39
N PRO A 55 6.59 -2.83 16.16
CA PRO A 55 7.57 -2.29 15.24
C PRO A 55 8.11 -0.94 15.70
N SER A 56 9.34 -0.61 15.28
CA SER A 56 9.83 0.77 15.35
C SER A 56 9.01 1.68 14.42
N PHE A 57 9.14 3.01 14.57
CA PHE A 57 8.51 3.94 13.64
C PHE A 57 8.99 3.68 12.21
N ASP A 58 10.29 3.48 12.00
CA ASP A 58 10.85 3.24 10.67
C ASP A 58 10.39 1.92 10.05
N GLU A 59 10.27 0.85 10.84
CA GLU A 59 9.74 -0.45 10.37
C GLU A 59 8.27 -0.31 9.95
N TYR A 60 7.45 0.27 10.82
CA TYR A 60 6.05 0.55 10.53
C TYR A 60 5.93 1.42 9.28
N TRP A 61 6.71 2.50 9.23
CA TRP A 61 6.64 3.49 8.18
C TRP A 61 6.99 2.92 6.82
N ASN A 62 8.06 2.14 6.71
CA ASN A 62 8.49 1.52 5.46
C ASN A 62 7.51 0.47 4.92
N ASN A 63 6.71 -0.16 5.79
CA ASN A 63 5.65 -1.07 5.37
C ASN A 63 4.31 -0.36 5.10
N GLY A 64 3.97 0.62 5.96
CA GLY A 64 2.66 1.25 6.06
C GLY A 64 2.23 2.01 4.82
N TRP A 65 3.17 2.65 4.11
CA TRP A 65 2.86 3.36 2.86
C TRP A 65 2.51 2.41 1.70
N ILE A 66 2.89 1.13 1.80
CA ILE A 66 2.45 0.09 0.85
C ILE A 66 1.13 -0.52 1.33
N SER A 67 1.02 -0.88 2.62
CA SER A 67 -0.16 -1.56 3.17
C SER A 67 -1.44 -0.72 3.09
N ILE A 68 -1.34 0.60 2.97
CA ILE A 68 -2.49 1.48 2.74
C ILE A 68 -3.10 1.31 1.33
N SER A 69 -2.52 0.47 0.46
CA SER A 69 -2.97 0.17 -0.91
C SER A 69 -2.90 1.32 -1.91
N ASN A 70 -2.61 2.55 -1.48
CA ASN A 70 -2.55 3.71 -2.36
C ASN A 70 -1.57 3.55 -3.55
N PRO A 71 -0.39 2.92 -3.43
CA PRO A 71 0.46 2.68 -4.60
C PRO A 71 -0.24 1.88 -5.70
N LEU A 72 -0.99 0.84 -5.32
CA LEU A 72 -1.76 0.01 -6.25
C LEU A 72 -2.91 0.80 -6.90
N ILE A 73 -3.64 1.60 -6.12
CA ILE A 73 -4.72 2.45 -6.62
C ILE A 73 -4.18 3.45 -7.66
N MET A 74 -3.05 4.10 -7.37
CA MET A 74 -2.44 5.08 -8.27
C MET A 74 -1.97 4.47 -9.58
N VAL A 75 -1.41 3.26 -9.54
CA VAL A 75 -1.04 2.51 -10.74
C VAL A 75 -2.25 2.22 -11.60
N HIS A 76 -3.34 1.72 -11.00
CA HIS A 76 -4.57 1.49 -11.75
C HIS A 76 -5.08 2.79 -12.37
N ALA A 77 -5.13 3.88 -11.61
CA ALA A 77 -5.53 5.19 -12.10
C ALA A 77 -4.62 5.70 -13.24
N TYR A 78 -3.31 5.49 -13.15
CA TYR A 78 -2.35 5.87 -14.20
C TYR A 78 -2.73 5.23 -15.53
N PHE A 79 -3.07 3.94 -15.55
CA PHE A 79 -3.45 3.26 -16.78
C PHE A 79 -4.76 3.75 -17.36
N TYR A 80 -5.70 4.24 -16.56
CA TYR A 80 -6.96 4.78 -17.09
C TYR A 80 -6.88 6.27 -17.50
N VAL A 81 -6.00 7.05 -16.87
CA VAL A 81 -5.90 8.51 -17.12
C VAL A 81 -4.91 8.85 -18.22
N THR A 82 -3.83 8.09 -18.36
CA THR A 82 -2.81 8.39 -19.38
C THR A 82 -3.27 7.99 -20.77
N LYS A 83 -2.93 8.78 -21.79
CA LYS A 83 -3.25 8.41 -23.18
C LYS A 83 -2.25 7.41 -23.75
N GLU A 84 -0.99 7.57 -23.38
CA GLU A 84 0.13 6.74 -23.85
C GLU A 84 0.86 6.16 -22.63
N THR A 85 1.39 4.96 -22.79
CA THR A 85 2.15 4.25 -21.76
C THR A 85 3.41 3.72 -22.43
N THR A 86 4.58 4.20 -21.98
CA THR A 86 5.88 3.74 -22.48
C THR A 86 6.53 2.78 -21.47
N ASN A 87 7.47 1.96 -21.94
CA ASN A 87 8.20 1.04 -21.06
C ASN A 87 9.00 1.78 -19.99
N GLU A 88 9.56 2.95 -20.30
CA GLU A 88 10.30 3.77 -19.33
C GLU A 88 9.37 4.29 -18.23
N ALA A 89 8.15 4.70 -18.58
CA ALA A 89 7.17 5.14 -17.61
C ALA A 89 6.71 3.97 -16.72
N LEU A 90 6.55 2.78 -17.31
CA LEU A 90 6.27 1.55 -16.56
C LEU A 90 7.40 1.21 -15.57
N ASP A 91 8.66 1.29 -15.99
CA ASP A 91 9.80 1.01 -15.12
C ASP A 91 9.90 2.02 -13.96
N ASP A 92 9.62 3.31 -14.21
CA ASP A 92 9.57 4.33 -13.17
C ASP A 92 8.44 4.07 -12.16
N LEU A 93 7.26 3.68 -12.65
CA LEU A 93 6.13 3.28 -11.79
C LEU A 93 6.49 2.05 -10.92
N MET A 94 7.21 1.08 -11.49
CA MET A 94 7.60 -0.14 -10.78
C MET A 94 8.58 0.10 -9.64
N ASN A 95 9.36 1.17 -9.74
CA ASN A 95 10.28 1.61 -8.71
C ASN A 95 9.63 2.54 -7.68
N TYR A 96 8.29 2.69 -7.72
CA TYR A 96 7.54 3.58 -6.85
C TYR A 96 8.12 4.98 -6.85
N ASN A 97 8.02 5.65 -8.00
CA ASN A 97 8.49 7.01 -8.14
C ASN A 97 8.01 7.93 -6.99
N GLY A 98 8.72 9.04 -6.81
CA GLY A 98 8.50 9.93 -5.67
C GLY A 98 7.04 10.34 -5.48
N ILE A 99 6.30 10.56 -6.58
CA ILE A 99 4.88 10.94 -6.50
C ILE A 99 4.06 9.85 -5.83
N ILE A 100 4.19 8.59 -6.26
CA ILE A 100 3.47 7.46 -5.66
C ILE A 100 3.86 7.28 -4.19
N ARG A 101 5.16 7.35 -3.90
CA ARG A 101 5.65 7.13 -2.54
C ARG A 101 5.16 8.21 -1.58
N TRP A 102 5.37 9.48 -1.91
CA TRP A 102 5.02 10.61 -1.03
C TRP A 102 3.51 10.75 -0.84
N SER A 103 2.72 10.57 -1.91
CA SER A 103 1.25 10.61 -1.79
C SER A 103 0.74 9.49 -0.89
N SER A 104 1.31 8.28 -0.99
CA SER A 104 0.92 7.13 -0.17
C SER A 104 1.32 7.31 1.29
N MET A 105 2.46 7.96 1.55
CA MET A 105 2.88 8.33 2.90
C MET A 105 1.93 9.35 3.54
N ILE A 106 1.54 10.38 2.80
CA ILE A 106 0.53 11.35 3.27
C ILE A 106 -0.80 10.64 3.54
N PHE A 107 -1.25 9.81 2.59
CA PHE A 107 -2.51 9.07 2.72
C PHE A 107 -2.51 8.14 3.94
N ARG A 108 -1.41 7.42 4.19
CA ARG A 108 -1.21 6.61 5.40
C ARG A 108 -1.27 7.45 6.68
N LEU A 109 -0.62 8.61 6.74
CA LEU A 109 -0.67 9.45 7.95
C LEU A 109 -2.06 9.99 8.23
N ILE A 110 -2.79 10.40 7.19
CA ILE A 110 -4.16 10.90 7.33
C ILE A 110 -5.09 9.78 7.78
N ASP A 111 -4.93 8.58 7.22
CA ASP A 111 -5.66 7.37 7.64
C ASP A 111 -5.40 7.09 9.13
N ASP A 112 -4.14 6.92 9.52
CA ASP A 112 -3.75 6.65 10.91
C ASP A 112 -4.25 7.72 11.89
N LEU A 113 -4.23 9.00 11.51
CA LEU A 113 -4.76 10.08 12.33
C LEU A 113 -6.28 9.94 12.54
N GLY A 114 -7.01 9.48 11.52
CA GLY A 114 -8.45 9.29 11.55
C GLY A 114 -8.90 7.99 12.22
N THR A 115 -8.09 6.93 12.19
CA THR A 115 -8.52 5.57 12.56
C THR A 115 -7.86 5.02 13.82
N SER A 116 -6.66 5.51 14.17
CA SER A 116 -5.79 4.89 15.20
C SER A 116 -6.49 4.62 16.53
N LYS A 117 -7.29 5.56 17.03
CA LYS A 117 -8.01 5.37 18.30
C LYS A 117 -8.92 4.15 18.27
N HIS A 118 -9.74 4.02 17.23
CA HIS A 118 -10.70 2.93 17.13
C HIS A 118 -10.03 1.58 16.80
N GLU A 119 -8.96 1.61 16.02
CA GLU A 119 -8.19 0.40 15.69
C GLU A 119 -7.46 -0.18 16.91
N LEU A 120 -6.91 0.70 17.76
CA LEU A 120 -6.31 0.30 19.03
C LEU A 120 -7.34 -0.35 19.98
N GLU A 121 -8.55 0.18 20.07
CA GLU A 121 -9.64 -0.40 20.87
C GLU A 121 -10.01 -1.82 20.41
N ARG A 122 -9.79 -2.14 19.14
CA ARG A 122 -10.03 -3.47 18.55
C ARG A 122 -8.79 -4.37 18.59
N GLY A 123 -7.68 -3.85 19.10
CA GLY A 123 -6.43 -4.57 19.31
C GLY A 123 -5.48 -4.61 18.11
N ASP A 124 -5.71 -3.80 17.07
CA ASP A 124 -4.87 -3.76 15.87
C ASP A 124 -3.42 -3.33 16.17
N VAL A 125 -2.51 -3.55 15.22
CA VAL A 125 -1.11 -3.10 15.26
C VAL A 125 -1.06 -1.60 15.49
N LEU A 126 -0.09 -1.17 16.30
CA LEU A 126 0.19 0.23 16.56
C LEU A 126 0.41 1.00 15.25
N LYS A 127 -0.21 2.17 15.16
CA LYS A 127 -0.10 3.11 14.04
C LYS A 127 1.04 4.10 14.24
N ALA A 128 1.31 4.92 13.23
CA ALA A 128 2.46 5.84 13.16
C ALA A 128 2.75 6.59 14.47
N ILE A 129 1.74 7.28 15.03
CA ILE A 129 1.88 8.12 16.23
C ILE A 129 2.35 7.28 17.44
N LYS A 130 1.75 6.11 17.66
CA LYS A 130 2.10 5.25 18.81
C LYS A 130 3.48 4.62 18.66
N CYS A 131 3.85 4.20 17.45
CA CYS A 131 5.21 3.71 17.17
C CYS A 131 6.24 4.81 17.47
N TYR A 132 5.99 6.05 17.04
CA TYR A 132 6.86 7.19 17.30
C TYR A 132 6.96 7.53 18.79
N MET A 133 5.83 7.59 19.50
CA MET A 133 5.79 7.86 20.94
C MET A 133 6.62 6.85 21.74
N LEU A 134 6.49 5.57 21.42
CA LEU A 134 7.22 4.50 22.10
C LEU A 134 8.71 4.57 21.81
N GLU A 135 9.09 4.85 20.56
CA GLU A 135 10.49 4.94 20.16
C GLU A 135 11.20 6.15 20.78
N LYS A 136 10.53 7.31 20.83
CA LYS A 136 11.12 8.55 21.35
C LYS A 136 10.81 8.82 22.83
N GLY A 137 9.95 8.03 23.46
CA GLY A 137 9.51 8.23 24.85
C GLY A 137 8.73 9.53 25.06
N VAL A 138 7.98 9.99 24.04
CA VAL A 138 7.25 11.27 24.05
C VAL A 138 5.75 11.07 24.21
N SER A 139 5.05 12.11 24.68
CA SER A 139 3.59 12.08 24.79
C SER A 139 2.91 12.28 23.43
N GLU A 140 1.64 11.90 23.35
CA GLU A 140 0.83 12.00 22.13
C GLU A 140 0.68 13.44 21.65
N LEU A 141 0.53 14.39 22.59
CA LEU A 141 0.43 15.82 22.30
C LEU A 141 1.67 16.39 21.60
N LEU A 142 2.84 15.77 21.80
CA LEU A 142 4.10 16.16 21.16
C LEU A 142 4.36 15.40 19.84
N SER A 143 3.46 14.48 19.48
CA SER A 143 3.57 13.58 18.33
C SER A 143 2.50 13.84 17.25
N THR A 144 1.62 14.81 17.48
CA THR A 144 0.59 15.34 16.57
C THR A 144 0.92 16.77 16.18
#